data_AF-A0A8C5DI70-F1
#
_entry.id   AF-A0A8C5DI70-F1
#
_cell.length_a   1.000
_cell.length_b   1.000
_cell.length_c   1.000
_cell.angle_alpha   90.00
_cell.angle_beta   90.00
_cell.angle_gamma   90.00
#
_symmetry.space_group_name_H-M   'P 1'
#
loop_
_entity.id
_entity.type
_entity.pdbx_description
1 polymer ?
#
loop_
_entity_poly.entity_id
_entity_poly.type
_entity_poly.pdbx_seq_one_letter_code
_entity_poly.pdbx_strand_id
1 'polypeptide(L)'
;MASDPKLPDLLVSLMDKLTCSVCTQLFTDPVTITCGHSFCKTCLEDQSGNQCPKCQAPVERVPEVNVVLCEMIQQVNGQGGNESQGASGEVQCDVCTLKAEKSCLVCLSSYCSVHIRKHLHNRRLQRHELKDLDQRACQKHGRPLVFYNTNQQVFMCVHCVSISEDIVFIEEEAKKKKVKCCILKLFLS
;
A
#
# COMPACT_ATOMS: atom_id res chain seq x y z
N MET A 1 2.34 28.20 34.70
CA MET A 1 1.52 26.99 34.82
C MET A 1 1.48 26.37 33.44
N ALA A 2 2.16 25.25 33.23
CA ALA A 2 2.21 24.59 31.93
C ALA A 2 0.84 24.00 31.65
N SER A 3 0.17 24.50 30.62
CA SER A 3 -1.09 23.96 30.13
C SER A 3 -0.86 22.50 29.72
N ASP A 4 -1.66 21.58 30.24
CA ASP A 4 -1.63 20.17 29.83
C ASP A 4 -1.71 20.09 28.29
N PRO A 5 -0.79 19.39 27.61
CA PRO A 5 -0.84 19.27 26.16
C PRO A 5 -2.14 18.54 25.80
N LYS A 6 -2.95 19.16 24.93
CA LYS A 6 -4.18 18.52 24.45
C LYS A 6 -3.74 17.23 23.75
N LEU A 7 -4.49 16.14 23.94
CA LEU A 7 -4.22 14.82 23.34
C LEU A 7 -3.76 14.84 21.85
N PRO A 8 -4.23 15.76 20.98
CA PRO A 8 -3.70 15.91 19.62
C PRO A 8 -2.23 16.37 19.55
N ASP A 9 -1.78 17.24 20.44
CA ASP A 9 -0.42 17.80 20.46
C ASP A 9 0.63 16.73 20.80
N LEU A 10 0.25 15.76 21.65
CA LEU A 10 1.11 14.63 22.01
C LEU A 10 1.29 13.65 20.85
N LEU A 11 0.23 13.41 20.08
CA LEU A 11 0.27 12.55 18.89
C LEU A 11 1.11 13.19 17.77
N VAL A 12 0.95 14.50 17.53
CA VAL A 12 1.76 15.24 16.55
C VAL A 12 3.24 15.20 16.93
N SER A 13 3.57 15.46 18.20
CA SER A 13 4.95 15.39 18.69
C SER A 13 5.55 13.98 18.58
N LEU A 14 4.73 12.93 18.76
CA LEU A 14 5.16 11.55 18.58
C LEU A 14 5.42 11.21 17.11
N MET A 15 4.55 11.67 16.19
CA MET A 15 4.72 11.47 14.75
C MET A 15 6.00 12.15 14.23
N ASP A 16 6.33 13.35 14.72
CA ASP A 16 7.57 14.04 14.37
C ASP A 16 8.81 13.23 14.80
N LYS A 17 8.76 12.56 15.96
CA LYS A 17 9.84 11.71 16.46
C LYS A 17 10.00 10.40 15.68
N LEU A 18 8.95 9.97 14.96
CA LEU A 18 8.96 8.76 14.13
C LEU A 18 9.19 9.07 12.64
N THR A 19 9.61 10.29 12.32
CA THR A 19 9.82 10.78 10.95
C THR A 19 11.30 10.79 10.58
N CYS A 20 11.61 10.29 9.38
CA CYS A 20 12.93 10.33 8.81
C CYS A 20 13.31 11.73 8.36
N SER A 21 14.46 12.22 8.83
CA SER A 21 14.93 13.56 8.46
C SER A 21 15.45 13.72 7.02
N VAL A 22 15.60 12.62 6.27
CA VAL A 22 16.04 12.65 4.87
C VAL A 22 14.83 12.73 3.93
N CYS A 23 13.87 11.80 4.05
CA CYS A 23 12.68 11.78 3.18
C CYS A 23 11.46 12.51 3.79
N THR A 24 11.57 13.01 5.02
CA THR A 24 10.51 13.70 5.77
C THR A 24 9.21 12.90 5.91
N GLN A 25 9.30 11.56 5.79
CA GLN A 25 8.19 10.62 6.01
C GLN A 25 8.43 9.76 7.24
N LEU A 26 7.38 9.13 7.78
CA LEU A 26 7.53 8.08 8.80
C LEU A 26 8.56 7.04 8.36
N PHE A 27 9.35 6.54 9.31
CA PHE A 27 10.42 5.60 8.95
C PHE A 27 9.86 4.35 8.25
N THR A 28 10.61 3.89 7.25
CA THR A 28 10.42 2.60 6.59
C THR A 28 11.71 1.83 6.74
N ASP A 29 11.64 0.66 7.37
CA ASP A 29 12.80 -0.12 7.80
C ASP A 29 13.84 0.79 8.50
N PRO A 30 13.45 1.47 9.60
CA PRO A 30 14.35 2.36 10.34
C PRO A 30 15.63 1.64 10.70
N VAL A 31 16.77 2.28 10.46
CA VAL A 31 18.09 1.85 10.92
C VAL A 31 18.65 2.91 11.85
N THR A 32 19.27 2.48 12.94
CA THR A 32 19.95 3.37 13.88
C THR A 32 21.45 3.16 13.76
N ILE A 33 22.18 4.22 13.45
CA ILE A 33 23.64 4.19 13.32
C ILE A 33 24.32 4.53 14.65
N THR A 34 25.63 4.30 14.74
CA THR A 34 26.44 4.44 15.97
C THR A 34 26.34 5.81 16.64
N CYS A 35 26.07 6.88 15.88
CA CYS A 35 25.85 8.21 16.44
C CYS A 35 24.45 8.43 17.05
N GLY A 36 23.59 7.40 17.07
CA GLY A 36 22.23 7.44 17.64
C GLY A 36 21.14 8.00 16.73
N HIS A 37 21.48 8.53 15.55
CA HIS A 37 20.49 8.99 14.59
C HIS A 37 19.84 7.81 13.84
N SER A 38 18.56 7.97 13.53
CA SER A 38 17.79 6.96 12.79
C SER A 38 17.32 7.48 11.44
N PHE A 39 17.31 6.60 10.44
CA PHE A 39 16.94 6.89 9.05
C PHE A 39 16.21 5.70 8.44
N CYS A 40 15.46 5.88 7.35
CA CYS A 40 15.03 4.73 6.55
C CYS A 40 16.27 4.06 5.97
N LYS A 41 16.29 2.72 5.93
CA LYS A 41 17.40 1.96 5.35
C LYS A 41 17.81 2.47 3.97
N THR A 42 16.83 2.64 3.07
CA THR A 42 17.07 3.15 1.71
C THR A 42 17.60 4.59 1.70
N CYS A 43 17.12 5.44 2.61
CA CYS A 43 17.57 6.82 2.71
C CYS A 43 19.01 6.96 3.19
N LEU A 44 19.53 5.97 3.90
CA LEU A 44 20.94 5.88 4.28
C LEU A 44 21.78 5.26 3.16
N GLU A 45 21.27 4.22 2.49
CA GLU A 45 21.94 3.56 1.35
C GLU A 45 22.09 4.47 0.12
N ASP A 46 21.12 5.35 -0.13
CA ASP A 46 21.15 6.32 -1.24
C ASP A 46 22.16 7.48 -0.99
N GLN A 47 22.72 7.58 0.22
CA GLN A 47 23.75 8.57 0.51
C GLN A 47 25.08 8.07 -0.04
N SER A 48 25.70 8.88 -0.88
CA SER A 48 26.97 8.57 -1.55
C SER A 48 28.20 8.59 -0.62
N GLY A 49 28.02 8.39 0.69
CA GLY A 49 29.10 8.35 1.68
C GLY A 49 28.73 7.60 2.96
N ASN A 50 29.74 7.01 3.60
CA ASN A 50 29.65 6.33 4.90
C ASN A 50 29.54 7.34 6.06
N GLN A 51 28.62 8.30 5.96
CA GLN A 51 28.47 9.38 6.95
C GLN A 51 27.00 9.57 7.32
N CYS A 52 26.77 9.94 8.56
CA CYS A 52 25.45 10.31 9.06
C CYS A 52 24.91 11.55 8.33
N PRO A 53 23.73 11.49 7.70
CA PRO A 53 23.12 12.66 7.04
C PRO A 53 22.85 13.86 7.97
N LYS A 54 22.78 13.64 9.28
CA LYS A 54 22.47 14.68 10.28
C LYS A 54 23.70 15.34 10.88
N CYS A 55 24.71 14.55 11.26
CA CYS A 55 25.87 15.03 12.02
C CYS A 55 27.22 14.67 11.39
N GLN A 56 27.22 14.05 10.20
CA GLN A 56 28.41 13.66 9.45
C GLN A 56 29.35 12.66 10.14
N ALA A 57 28.93 12.11 11.28
CA ALA A 57 29.66 11.05 11.97
C ALA A 57 29.85 9.82 11.03
N PRO A 58 31.01 9.15 11.07
CA PRO A 58 31.27 7.99 10.22
C PRO A 58 30.33 6.82 10.54
N VAL A 59 29.90 6.13 9.49
CA VAL A 59 29.07 4.93 9.54
C VAL A 59 29.96 3.74 9.19
N GLU A 60 30.47 3.07 10.23
CA GLU A 60 31.47 2.02 10.09
C GLU A 60 30.88 0.65 9.72
N ARG A 61 29.58 0.44 9.96
CA ARG A 61 28.89 -0.83 9.74
C ARG A 61 27.58 -0.61 9.01
N VAL A 62 27.16 -1.62 8.23
CA VAL A 62 25.79 -1.69 7.70
C VAL A 62 24.85 -1.84 8.91
N PRO A 63 24.00 -0.84 9.20
CA PRO A 63 23.16 -0.90 10.38
C PRO A 63 22.01 -1.87 10.17
N GLU A 64 21.68 -2.61 11.23
CA GLU A 64 20.50 -3.46 11.26
C GLU A 64 19.23 -2.63 11.48
N VAL A 65 18.09 -3.22 11.12
CA VAL A 65 16.79 -2.58 11.32
C VAL A 65 16.50 -2.46 12.82
N ASN A 66 16.13 -1.26 13.25
CA ASN A 66 15.67 -0.98 14.60
C ASN A 66 14.23 -1.49 14.76
N VAL A 67 14.11 -2.72 15.27
CA VAL A 67 12.84 -3.41 15.51
C VAL A 67 11.90 -2.62 16.43
N VAL A 68 12.44 -1.90 17.41
CA VAL A 68 11.63 -1.10 18.36
C VAL A 68 10.96 0.08 17.65
N LEU A 69 11.69 0.78 16.78
CA LEU A 69 11.10 1.85 15.98
C LEU A 69 10.06 1.30 14.99
N CYS A 70 10.28 0.11 14.42
CA CYS A 70 9.26 -0.56 13.62
C CYS A 70 7.97 -0.80 14.41
N GLU A 71 8.07 -1.36 15.62
CA GLU A 71 6.92 -1.62 16.49
C GLU A 71 6.18 -0.32 16.87
N MET A 72 6.91 0.73 17.25
CA MET A 72 6.31 2.03 17.57
C MET A 72 5.57 2.65 16.39
N ILE A 73 6.13 2.56 15.17
CA ILE A 73 5.48 3.05 13.96
C ILE A 73 4.24 2.22 13.64
N GLN A 74 4.26 0.91 13.89
CA GLN A 74 3.09 0.06 13.76
C GLN A 74 2.00 0.42 14.77
N GLN A 75 2.35 0.78 16.01
CA GLN A 75 1.40 1.23 17.02
C GLN A 75 0.78 2.59 16.65
N VAL A 76 1.56 3.52 16.11
CA VAL A 76 1.03 4.83 15.65
C VAL A 76 0.22 4.70 14.36
N ASN A 77 0.57 3.77 13.47
CA ASN A 77 -0.21 3.44 12.28
C ASN A 77 -1.38 2.49 12.54
N GLY A 78 -1.51 1.97 13.77
CA GLY A 78 -2.28 0.76 14.02
C GLY A 78 -2.52 0.48 15.51
N GLN A 79 -3.02 1.49 16.23
CA GLN A 79 -3.99 1.35 17.33
C GLN A 79 -4.46 2.73 17.80
N GLY A 80 -5.54 3.18 17.17
CA GLY A 80 -6.34 4.33 17.58
C GLY A 80 -7.70 4.24 16.89
N GLY A 81 -8.59 3.40 17.44
CA GLY A 81 -10.00 3.35 17.06
C GLY A 81 -10.48 2.00 16.53
N ASN A 82 -11.33 1.34 17.34
CA ASN A 82 -12.56 0.79 16.80
C ASN A 82 -13.18 1.81 15.83
N GLU A 83 -13.76 1.32 14.74
CA GLU A 83 -14.40 2.09 13.64
C GLU A 83 -13.36 2.66 12.65
N SER A 84 -12.78 1.85 11.78
CA SER A 84 -13.52 1.36 10.63
C SER A 84 -12.79 0.15 10.05
N GLN A 85 -13.34 -1.03 10.36
CA GLN A 85 -13.36 -2.12 9.40
C GLN A 85 -13.77 -1.50 8.06
N GLY A 86 -13.02 -1.76 6.98
CA GLY A 86 -13.52 -1.49 5.65
C GLY A 86 -14.97 -1.96 5.62
N ALA A 87 -15.90 -1.05 5.31
CA ALA A 87 -17.31 -1.39 5.32
C ALA A 87 -17.49 -2.65 4.46
N SER A 88 -18.48 -3.49 4.78
CA SER A 88 -18.78 -4.70 4.00
C SER A 88 -18.82 -4.36 2.50
N GLY A 89 -17.76 -4.69 1.75
CA GLY A 89 -17.58 -4.28 0.34
C GLY A 89 -16.31 -3.48 0.00
N GLU A 90 -15.45 -3.12 0.97
CA GLU A 90 -14.19 -2.42 0.71
C GLU A 90 -12.97 -3.36 0.66
N VAL A 91 -12.11 -3.15 -0.33
CA VAL A 91 -10.88 -3.94 -0.53
C VAL A 91 -9.81 -3.48 0.46
N GLN A 92 -9.17 -4.44 1.15
CA GLN A 92 -8.04 -4.17 2.05
C GLN A 92 -6.71 -4.16 1.30
N CYS A 93 -5.73 -3.44 1.87
CA CYS A 93 -4.36 -3.48 1.38
C CYS A 93 -3.74 -4.87 1.69
N ASP A 94 -2.95 -5.40 0.76
CA ASP A 94 -2.30 -6.71 0.95
C ASP A 94 -1.08 -6.64 1.89
N VAL A 95 -0.60 -5.44 2.19
CA VAL A 95 0.57 -5.20 3.04
C VAL A 95 0.16 -4.75 4.45
N CYS A 96 -1.02 -4.18 4.62
CA CYS A 96 -1.57 -3.78 5.92
C CYS A 96 -3.10 -3.80 5.92
N THR A 97 -3.75 -3.68 7.07
CA THR A 97 -5.21 -3.77 7.19
C THR A 97 -5.98 -2.50 6.80
N LEU A 98 -5.31 -1.51 6.19
CA LEU A 98 -5.95 -0.26 5.74
C LEU A 98 -6.70 -0.47 4.41
N LYS A 99 -7.65 0.42 4.12
CA LYS A 99 -8.36 0.45 2.83
C LYS A 99 -7.38 0.62 1.67
N ALA A 100 -7.51 -0.27 0.67
CA ALA A 100 -6.78 -0.13 -0.58
C ALA A 100 -7.43 0.93 -1.48
N GLU A 101 -6.61 1.66 -2.24
CA GLU A 101 -7.05 2.68 -3.19
C GLU A 101 -6.75 2.27 -4.64
N LYS A 102 -5.61 1.61 -4.86
CA LYS A 102 -5.17 1.15 -6.19
C LYS A 102 -4.67 -0.27 -6.11
N SER A 103 -4.77 -1.00 -7.21
CA SER A 103 -4.13 -2.30 -7.38
C SER A 103 -3.12 -2.29 -8.52
N CYS A 104 -2.09 -3.11 -8.37
CA CYS A 104 -1.04 -3.30 -9.35
C CYS A 104 -1.33 -4.53 -10.19
N LEU A 105 -1.38 -4.37 -11.52
CA LEU A 105 -1.65 -5.48 -12.44
C LEU A 105 -0.49 -6.49 -12.52
N VAL A 106 0.73 -6.06 -12.19
CA VAL A 106 1.92 -6.90 -12.25
C VAL A 106 2.10 -7.68 -10.94
N CYS A 107 1.98 -7.00 -9.79
CA CYS A 107 2.07 -7.64 -8.47
C CYS A 107 0.79 -8.42 -8.12
N LEU A 108 -0.31 -8.11 -8.83
CA LEU A 108 -1.65 -8.58 -8.53
C LEU A 108 -2.09 -8.26 -7.10
N SER A 109 -1.61 -7.14 -6.57
CA SER A 109 -1.83 -6.74 -5.18
C SER A 109 -2.49 -5.38 -5.06
N SER A 110 -3.28 -5.20 -4.01
CA SER A 110 -4.00 -3.98 -3.66
C SER A 110 -3.26 -3.22 -2.58
N TYR A 111 -3.14 -1.90 -2.73
CA TYR A 111 -2.33 -1.04 -1.89
C TYR A 111 -3.12 0.18 -1.39
N CYS A 112 -2.94 0.52 -0.12
CA CYS A 112 -3.36 1.81 0.43
C CYS A 112 -2.43 2.94 -0.07
N SER A 113 -2.82 4.20 0.08
CA SER A 113 -2.03 5.37 -0.35
C SER A 113 -0.57 5.35 0.12
N VAL A 114 -0.30 4.86 1.34
CA VAL A 114 1.06 4.71 1.87
C VAL A 114 1.88 3.70 1.05
N HIS A 115 1.29 2.53 0.78
CA HIS A 115 1.97 1.47 0.03
C HIS A 115 2.03 1.72 -1.48
N ILE A 116 1.07 2.48 -2.04
CA ILE A 116 1.15 3.00 -3.41
C ILE A 116 2.38 3.89 -3.56
N ARG A 117 2.62 4.80 -2.61
CA ARG A 117 3.78 5.68 -2.64
C ARG A 117 5.08 4.88 -2.63
N LYS A 118 5.21 3.86 -1.78
CA LYS A 118 6.38 2.97 -1.75
C LYS A 118 6.57 2.22 -3.08
N HIS A 119 5.47 1.72 -3.65
CA HIS A 119 5.49 1.01 -4.92
C HIS A 119 5.96 1.92 -6.07
N LEU A 120 5.55 3.18 -6.09
CA LEU A 120 5.99 4.17 -7.09
C LEU A 120 7.45 4.63 -6.93
N HIS A 121 8.00 4.62 -5.72
CA HIS A 121 9.39 5.02 -5.47
C HIS A 121 10.40 3.87 -5.55
N ASN A 122 9.94 2.62 -5.54
CA ASN A 122 10.82 1.46 -5.68
C ASN A 122 11.23 1.30 -7.15
N ARG A 123 12.53 1.42 -7.46
CA ARG A 123 13.08 1.31 -8.82
C ARG A 123 12.62 0.08 -9.61
N ARG A 124 12.33 -1.03 -8.92
CA ARG A 124 11.84 -2.28 -9.54
C ARG A 124 10.34 -2.26 -9.82
N LEU A 125 9.57 -1.54 -9.01
CA LEU A 125 8.10 -1.52 -9.05
C LEU A 125 7.52 -0.24 -9.66
N GLN A 126 8.32 0.83 -9.78
CA GLN A 126 7.88 2.15 -10.24
C GLN A 126 7.31 2.16 -11.66
N ARG A 127 7.65 1.13 -12.46
CA ARG A 127 7.16 0.95 -13.84
C ARG A 127 5.87 0.14 -13.91
N HIS A 128 5.48 -0.49 -12.81
CA HIS A 128 4.26 -1.26 -12.76
C HIS A 128 3.06 -0.31 -12.76
N GLU A 129 2.05 -0.65 -13.57
CA GLU A 129 0.84 0.14 -13.66
C GLU A 129 -0.07 -0.09 -12.44
N LEU A 130 -0.42 1.00 -11.76
CA LEU A 130 -1.41 1.02 -10.68
C LEU A 130 -2.74 1.55 -11.22
N LYS A 131 -3.80 0.76 -11.10
CA LYS A 131 -5.17 1.13 -11.49
C LYS A 131 -6.03 1.41 -10.27
N ASP A 132 -6.97 2.35 -10.41
CA ASP A 132 -7.97 2.60 -9.38
C ASP A 132 -8.87 1.39 -9.15
N LEU A 133 -9.27 1.19 -7.90
CA LEU A 133 -10.30 0.22 -7.54
C LEU A 133 -11.68 0.77 -7.93
N ASP A 134 -11.93 0.81 -9.24
CA ASP A 134 -13.20 1.21 -9.84
C ASP A 134 -14.13 0.00 -10.06
N GLN A 135 -15.25 0.17 -10.76
CA GLN A 135 -16.21 -0.92 -11.04
C GLN A 135 -15.61 -2.09 -11.84
N ARG A 136 -14.38 -1.97 -12.37
CA ARG A 136 -13.65 -3.03 -13.08
C ARG A 136 -12.77 -3.87 -12.15
N ALA A 137 -12.71 -3.53 -10.86
CA ALA A 137 -12.03 -4.31 -9.84
C ALA A 137 -13.02 -5.10 -8.98
N CYS A 138 -12.66 -6.34 -8.64
CA CYS A 138 -13.43 -7.17 -7.72
C CYS A 138 -13.48 -6.52 -6.34
N GLN A 139 -14.67 -6.26 -5.81
CA GLN A 139 -14.81 -5.63 -4.49
C GLN A 139 -14.34 -6.51 -3.33
N LYS A 140 -14.24 -7.84 -3.53
CA LYS A 140 -13.71 -8.76 -2.51
C LYS A 140 -12.19 -8.85 -2.52
N HIS A 141 -11.58 -8.80 -3.71
CA HIS A 141 -10.16 -9.13 -3.87
C HIS A 141 -9.31 -7.99 -4.44
N GLY A 142 -9.92 -6.87 -4.85
CA GLY A 142 -9.26 -5.73 -5.48
C GLY A 142 -8.60 -6.01 -6.83
N ARG A 143 -8.77 -7.21 -7.36
CA ARG A 143 -8.16 -7.66 -8.61
C ARG A 143 -9.06 -7.35 -9.80
N PRO A 144 -8.47 -7.14 -10.98
CA PRO A 144 -9.23 -6.95 -12.20
C PRO A 144 -10.25 -8.07 -12.40
N LEU A 145 -11.46 -7.66 -12.74
CA LEU A 145 -12.48 -8.56 -13.24
C LEU A 145 -12.04 -8.97 -14.64
N VAL A 146 -11.72 -10.25 -14.83
CA VAL A 146 -11.23 -10.81 -16.10
C VAL A 146 -12.14 -11.92 -16.64
N PHE A 147 -12.98 -12.48 -15.77
CA PHE A 147 -13.92 -13.54 -16.07
C PHE A 147 -15.36 -13.09 -15.92
N TYR A 148 -16.24 -13.71 -16.69
CA TYR A 148 -17.67 -13.54 -16.60
C TYR A 148 -18.34 -14.91 -16.47
N ASN A 149 -19.19 -15.07 -15.46
CA ASN A 149 -20.03 -16.27 -15.35
C ASN A 149 -21.31 -16.03 -16.15
N THR A 150 -21.53 -16.79 -17.22
CA THR A 150 -22.70 -16.61 -18.08
C THR A 150 -24.00 -17.02 -17.41
N ASN A 151 -23.94 -17.97 -16.48
CA ASN A 151 -25.11 -18.50 -15.77
C ASN A 151 -25.58 -17.54 -14.66
N GLN A 152 -24.64 -17.09 -13.83
CA GLN A 152 -24.90 -16.18 -12.70
C GLN A 152 -24.87 -14.69 -13.10
N GLN A 153 -24.47 -14.36 -14.33
CA GLN A 153 -24.38 -13.00 -14.85
C GLN A 153 -23.48 -12.08 -14.00
N VAL A 154 -22.43 -12.64 -13.38
CA VAL A 154 -21.49 -11.92 -12.50
C VAL A 154 -20.09 -11.86 -13.09
N PHE A 155 -19.41 -10.74 -12.83
CA PHE A 155 -18.01 -10.57 -13.16
C PHE A 155 -17.13 -11.07 -12.01
N MET A 156 -16.03 -11.74 -12.37
CA MET A 156 -15.15 -12.42 -11.43
C MET A 156 -13.69 -12.07 -11.72
N CYS A 157 -12.91 -11.89 -10.66
CA CYS A 157 -11.45 -11.92 -10.78
C CYS A 157 -10.95 -13.37 -10.73
N VAL A 158 -9.65 -13.55 -10.98
CA VAL A 158 -8.97 -14.86 -10.92
C VAL A 158 -9.21 -15.64 -9.62
N HIS A 159 -9.46 -14.96 -8.50
CA HIS A 159 -9.70 -15.59 -7.20
C HIS A 159 -11.17 -15.84 -6.87
N CYS A 160 -12.08 -15.26 -7.63
CA CYS A 160 -13.51 -15.57 -7.53
C CYS A 160 -13.91 -16.78 -8.39
N VAL A 161 -13.01 -17.26 -9.24
CA VAL A 161 -13.26 -18.42 -10.10
C VAL A 161 -13.29 -19.68 -9.26
N SER A 162 -14.49 -20.15 -8.96
CA SER A 162 -14.74 -21.54 -8.61
C SER A 162 -14.81 -22.35 -9.92
N ILE A 163 -14.16 -23.51 -9.94
CA ILE A 163 -14.08 -24.42 -11.09
C ILE A 163 -15.52 -24.75 -11.55
N SER A 164 -16.01 -24.07 -12.58
CA SER A 164 -17.36 -24.26 -13.14
C SER A 164 -17.30 -24.07 -14.65
N GLU A 165 -18.15 -24.79 -15.39
CA GLU A 165 -18.12 -24.88 -16.85
C GLU A 165 -18.70 -23.64 -17.57
N ASP A 166 -19.26 -22.68 -16.82
CA ASP A 166 -19.97 -21.50 -17.34
C ASP A 166 -19.14 -20.19 -17.25
N ILE A 167 -17.82 -20.29 -17.38
CA ILE A 167 -16.90 -19.14 -17.25
C ILE A 167 -16.29 -18.80 -18.60
N VAL A 168 -16.41 -17.53 -18.99
CA VAL A 168 -15.84 -16.99 -20.22
C VAL A 168 -14.97 -15.78 -19.91
N PHE A 169 -13.96 -15.54 -20.76
CA PHE A 169 -13.15 -14.34 -20.67
C PHE A 169 -13.97 -13.11 -21.10
N ILE A 170 -13.89 -12.04 -20.31
CA ILE A 170 -14.60 -10.79 -20.58
C ILE A 170 -14.22 -10.22 -21.96
N GLU A 171 -12.95 -10.34 -22.35
CA GLU A 171 -12.47 -9.88 -23.67
C GLU A 171 -13.13 -10.61 -24.85
N GLU A 172 -13.44 -11.90 -24.71
CA GLU A 172 -14.09 -12.68 -25.76
C GLU A 172 -15.59 -12.38 -25.86
N GLU A 173 -16.26 -12.17 -24.71
CA GLU A 173 -17.68 -11.80 -24.69
C GLU A 173 -17.92 -10.34 -25.12
N ALA A 174 -17.00 -9.43 -24.81
CA ALA A 174 -17.04 -8.05 -25.28
C ALA A 174 -17.04 -7.99 -26.82
N LYS A 175 -16.24 -8.84 -27.47
CA LYS A 175 -16.17 -8.97 -28.94
C LYS A 175 -17.46 -9.53 -29.53
N LYS A 176 -18.19 -10.40 -28.81
CA LYS A 176 -19.44 -11.01 -29.28
C LYS A 176 -20.67 -10.11 -29.17
N LYS A 177 -20.58 -8.91 -28.56
CA LYS A 177 -21.67 -7.91 -28.39
C LYS A 177 -22.96 -8.44 -27.72
N LYS A 178 -22.92 -9.59 -27.05
CA LYS A 178 -24.13 -10.26 -26.52
C LYS A 178 -24.60 -9.78 -25.14
N VAL A 179 -23.81 -8.98 -24.42
CA VAL A 179 -24.13 -8.56 -23.03
C VAL A 179 -24.25 -7.04 -22.92
N LYS A 180 -25.45 -6.53 -22.58
CA LYS A 180 -25.76 -5.10 -22.37
C LYS A 180 -25.37 -4.63 -20.97
N CYS A 181 -24.09 -4.72 -20.57
CA CYS A 181 -23.66 -4.26 -19.23
C CYS A 181 -22.71 -3.05 -19.30
N CYS A 182 -22.89 -2.10 -18.38
CA CYS A 182 -22.06 -0.89 -18.26
C CYS A 182 -20.57 -1.19 -18.05
N ILE A 183 -20.23 -2.32 -17.40
CA ILE A 183 -18.85 -2.73 -17.13
C ILE A 183 -18.12 -3.10 -18.43
N LEU A 184 -18.75 -3.83 -19.36
CA LEU A 184 -18.16 -4.20 -20.65
C LEU A 184 -17.93 -2.99 -21.58
N LYS A 185 -18.73 -1.92 -21.45
CA LYS A 185 -18.51 -0.67 -22.20
C LYS A 185 -17.18 0.00 -21.82
N LEU A 186 -16.73 -0.14 -20.57
CA LEU A 186 -15.46 0.39 -20.06
C LEU A 186 -14.23 -0.43 -20.48
N PHE A 187 -14.42 -1.62 -21.09
CA PHE A 187 -13.35 -2.44 -21.67
C PHE A 187 -13.27 -2.34 -23.21
N LEU A 188 -14.28 -1.74 -23.84
CA LEU A 188 -14.38 -1.53 -25.30
C LEU A 188 -14.07 -0.08 -25.72
N SER A 189 -13.72 0.79 -24.78
CA SER A 189 -13.30 2.18 -24.99
C SER A 189 -11.81 2.34 -24.73
#